data_AF-A0A0F9E9P4-F1
#
_entry.id   AF-A0A0F9E9P4-F1
#
_cell.length_a   1.000
_cell.length_b   1.000
_cell.length_c   1.000
_cell.angle_alpha   90.00
_cell.angle_beta   90.00
_cell.angle_gamma   90.00
#
_symmetry.space_group_name_H-M   'P 1'
#
loop_
_entity.id
_entity.type
_entity.pdbx_description
1 polymer ?
#
loop_
_entity_poly.entity_id
_entity_poly.type
_entity_poly.pdbx_seq_one_letter_code
_entity_poly.pdbx_strand_id
1 'polypeptide(L)' 'PYLDFIGVPVGIDIRKVVETGILPIINTGMAHKDGGHPMIGGGRADAPMECFKGALVAFAKKYT' A
#
# COMPACT_ATOMS: atom_id res chain seq x y z
N PRO A 1 -14.25 1.27 21.08
CA PRO A 1 -14.19 1.10 19.61
C PRO A 1 -14.27 -0.38 19.26
N TYR A 2 -14.67 -0.73 18.03
CA TYR A 2 -14.92 -2.13 17.63
C TYR A 2 -13.70 -3.08 17.79
N LEU A 3 -12.48 -2.53 17.82
CA LEU A 3 -11.23 -3.28 17.94
C LEU A 3 -10.51 -3.03 19.28
N ASP A 4 -11.26 -2.92 20.39
CA ASP A 4 -10.70 -2.91 21.77
C ASP A 4 -9.51 -1.96 22.03
N PHE A 5 -9.47 -0.83 21.32
CA PHE A 5 -8.38 0.15 21.42
C PHE A 5 -6.98 -0.42 21.10
N ILE A 6 -6.88 -1.51 20.33
CA ILE A 6 -5.61 -1.89 19.70
C ILE A 6 -5.19 -0.72 18.80
N GLY A 7 -3.95 -0.24 18.91
CA GLY A 7 -3.49 0.89 18.11
C GLY A 7 -3.63 0.64 16.60
N VAL A 8 -3.53 1.71 15.80
CA VAL A 8 -3.49 1.55 14.34
C VAL A 8 -2.20 0.85 13.91
N PRO A 9 -2.22 -0.03 12.89
CA PRO A 9 -1.00 -0.61 12.35
C PRO A 9 -0.13 0.48 11.74
N VAL A 10 1.15 0.54 12.14
CA VAL A 10 2.13 1.52 11.67
C VAL A 10 3.39 0.85 11.14
N GLY A 11 4.00 1.45 10.12
CA GLY A 11 5.24 0.97 9.53
C GLY A 11 5.05 -0.22 8.60
N ILE A 12 4.90 0.06 7.30
CA ILE A 12 4.92 -0.99 6.28
C ILE A 12 6.39 -1.41 6.07
N ASP A 13 6.74 -2.61 6.50
CA ASP A 13 8.10 -3.16 6.34
C ASP A 13 8.25 -3.82 4.96
N ILE A 14 9.13 -3.25 4.14
CA ILE A 14 9.42 -3.74 2.78
C ILE A 14 9.89 -5.20 2.76
N ARG A 15 10.58 -5.67 3.80
CA ARG A 15 11.07 -7.05 3.89
C ARG A 15 9.91 -8.01 4.10
N LYS A 16 9.02 -7.69 5.04
CA LYS A 16 7.82 -8.50 5.34
C LYS A 16 6.86 -8.55 4.17
N VAL A 17 6.67 -7.45 3.45
CA VAL A 17 5.83 -7.43 2.24
C VAL A 17 6.35 -8.41 1.19
N VAL A 18 7.67 -8.36 0.91
CA VAL A 18 8.30 -9.26 -0.07
C VAL A 18 8.32 -10.71 0.40
N GLU A 19 8.60 -10.95 1.69
CA GLU A 19 8.66 -12.29 2.29
C GLU A 19 7.29 -12.98 2.33
N THR A 20 6.24 -12.25 2.75
CA THR A 20 4.89 -12.83 2.91
C THR A 20 4.07 -12.82 1.63
N GLY A 21 4.43 -11.98 0.65
CA GLY A 21 3.61 -11.75 -0.54
C GLY A 21 2.33 -10.95 -0.28
N ILE A 22 2.10 -10.48 0.95
CA ILE A 22 0.90 -9.72 1.33
C ILE A 22 1.13 -8.23 1.06
N LEU A 23 0.32 -7.66 0.18
CA LEU A 23 0.36 -6.23 -0.16
C LEU A 23 -0.46 -5.38 0.84
N PRO A 24 -0.05 -4.11 1.08
CA PRO A 24 -0.87 -3.18 1.83
C PRO A 24 -2.24 -2.97 1.16
N ILE A 25 -3.29 -2.98 1.97
CA ILE A 25 -4.66 -2.74 1.53
C ILE A 25 -4.90 -1.23 1.46
N ILE A 26 -5.27 -0.72 0.29
CA ILE A 26 -5.53 0.71 0.08
C ILE A 26 -7.00 0.90 -0.29
N ASN A 27 -7.75 1.61 0.53
CA ASN A 27 -9.08 2.10 0.15
C ASN A 27 -8.92 3.47 -0.52
N THR A 28 -9.52 3.65 -1.69
CA THR A 28 -9.39 4.88 -2.48
C THR A 28 -10.70 5.25 -3.17
N GLY A 29 -10.83 6.54 -3.51
CA GLY A 29 -11.88 7.01 -4.41
C GLY A 29 -11.55 6.72 -5.87
N MET A 30 -12.56 6.34 -6.66
CA MET A 30 -12.44 6.16 -8.09
C MET A 30 -12.70 7.49 -8.80
N ALA A 31 -11.69 8.01 -9.47
CA ALA A 31 -11.81 9.17 -10.33
C ALA A 31 -12.32 8.76 -11.73
N HIS A 32 -13.08 9.65 -12.37
CA HIS A 32 -13.43 9.48 -13.78
C HIS A 32 -12.16 9.60 -14.65
N LYS A 33 -12.13 8.90 -15.80
CA LYS A 33 -10.95 8.92 -16.69
C LYS A 33 -10.69 10.32 -17.28
N ASP A 34 -11.77 11.02 -17.62
CA ASP A 34 -11.73 12.35 -18.22
C ASP A 34 -11.86 13.42 -17.13
N GLY A 35 -11.19 14.56 -17.32
CA GLY A 35 -11.18 15.67 -16.36
C GLY A 35 -12.52 16.41 -16.29
N GLY A 36 -12.77 17.07 -15.15
CA GLY A 36 -13.98 17.87 -14.91
C GLY A 36 -15.18 17.10 -14.34
N HIS A 37 -15.02 15.80 -14.10
CA HIS A 37 -16.06 14.96 -13.50
C HIS A 37 -15.80 14.73 -12.00
N PRO A 38 -16.84 14.61 -11.18
CA PRO A 38 -16.71 14.25 -9.77
C PRO A 38 -16.21 12.80 -9.58
N MET A 39 -15.91 12.43 -8.33
CA MET A 39 -15.65 11.04 -7.95
C MET A 39 -16.83 10.15 -8.35
N ILE A 40 -16.53 9.00 -8.96
CA ILE A 40 -17.54 8.08 -9.51
C ILE A 40 -17.74 6.82 -8.65
N GLY A 41 -17.00 6.68 -7.55
CA GLY A 41 -17.19 5.62 -6.56
C GLY A 41 -16.01 5.47 -5.60
N GLY A 42 -16.00 4.40 -4.83
CA GLY A 42 -14.89 4.02 -3.96
C GLY A 42 -14.59 2.53 -4.07
N GLY A 43 -13.35 2.15 -3.80
CA GLY A 43 -12.92 0.76 -3.92
C GLY A 43 -11.55 0.50 -3.31
N ARG A 44 -11.06 -0.73 -3.51
CA ARG A 44 -9.73 -1.14 -3.11
C ARG A 44 -8.76 -1.02 -4.28
N ALA A 45 -7.55 -0.57 -4.00
CA ALA A 45 -6.40 -0.66 -4.88
C ALA A 45 -5.27 -1.43 -4.18
N ASP A 46 -4.44 -2.10 -4.96
CA ASP A 46 -3.22 -2.74 -4.48
C ASP A 46 -2.01 -2.05 -5.13
N ALA A 47 -0.98 -1.78 -4.34
CA ALA A 47 0.29 -1.27 -4.87
C ALA A 47 1.03 -2.37 -5.64
N PRO A 48 1.72 -2.08 -6.77
CA PRO A 48 2.46 -3.10 -7.51
C PRO A 48 3.57 -3.73 -6.67
N MET A 49 3.63 -5.06 -6.57
CA MET A 49 4.69 -5.75 -5.81
C MET A 49 6.12 -5.33 -6.20
N GLU A 50 6.32 -4.97 -7.47
CA GLU A 50 7.62 -4.53 -7.98
C GLU A 50 8.16 -3.27 -7.29
N CYS A 51 7.31 -2.39 -6.75
CA CYS A 51 7.80 -1.23 -6.01
C CYS A 51 8.47 -1.66 -4.68
N PHE A 52 7.94 -2.69 -4.00
CA PHE A 52 8.52 -3.22 -2.76
C PHE A 52 9.80 -4.00 -3.02
N LYS A 53 9.84 -4.81 -4.09
CA LYS A 53 11.07 -5.51 -4.51
C LYS A 53 12.18 -4.51 -4.86
N GLY A 54 11.85 -3.48 -5.63
CA GLY A 54 12.80 -2.41 -5.98
C GLY A 54 13.34 -1.68 -4.74
N ALA A 55 12.46 -1.34 -3.79
CA ALA A 55 12.84 -0.73 -2.53
C ALA A 55 13.76 -1.64 -1.70
N LEU A 56 13.49 -2.94 -1.64
CA LEU A 56 14.31 -3.91 -0.91
C LEU A 56 15.73 -4.00 -1.49
N VAL A 57 15.85 -4.05 -2.83
CA VAL A 57 17.16 -4.06 -3.52
C VAL A 57 17.92 -2.76 -3.24
N ALA A 58 17.26 -1.60 -3.30
CA ALA A 58 17.88 -0.32 -3.02
C ALA A 58 18.33 -0.20 -1.54
N PHE A 59 17.52 -0.70 -0.61
CA PHE A 59 17.85 -0.76 0.81
C PHE A 59 19.10 -1.60 1.05
N ALA A 60 19.17 -2.81 0.46
CA ALA A 60 20.33 -3.68 0.57
C ALA A 60 21.60 -3.00 0.04
N LYS A 61 21.54 -2.35 -1.14
CA LYS A 61 22.70 -1.62 -1.71
C LYS A 61 23.23 -0.48 -0.83
N LYS A 62 22.39 0.11 0.02
CA LYS A 62 22.77 1.29 0.83
C LYS A 62 23.29 0.92 2.21
N TYR A 63 22.76 -0.14 2.81
CA TYR A 63 22.98 -0.49 4.21
C TYR A 63 23.65 -1.85 4.42
N THR A 64 24.06 -2.51 3.33
CA THR A 64 24.91 -3.72 3.33
C THR A 64 26.22 -3.35 2.67
#